data_AF-A0A814G204-F1
#
_entry.id   AF-A0A814G204-F1
#
_cell.length_a   1.000
_cell.length_b   1.000
_cell.length_c   1.000
_cell.angle_alpha   90.00
_cell.angle_beta   90.00
_cell.angle_gamma   90.00
#
_symmetry.space_group_name_H-M   'P 1'
#
loop_
_entity.id
_entity.type
_entity.pdbx_description
1 polymer ?
#
loop_
_entity_poly.entity_id
_entity_poly.type
_entity_poly.pdbx_seq_one_letter_code
_entity_poly.pdbx_strand_id
1 'polypeptide(L)'
;MTDTLEVDNTMYTFRFTDSNQCTCLNKQQLDCIPYLSVLVSHKDNFLSNQNETGEYLLHPPFHYTWFIAVQHSISSEQPYTLFTELPEHENIY
;
A
#
# COMPACT_ATOMS: atom_id res chain seq x y z
N MET A 1 -33.47 -8.24 8.29
CA MET A 1 -32.61 -7.18 7.74
C MET A 1 -31.23 -7.78 7.61
N THR A 2 -30.92 -8.30 6.43
CA THR A 2 -29.56 -8.73 6.08
C THR A 2 -28.90 -7.52 5.46
N ASP A 3 -28.00 -6.89 6.22
CA ASP A 3 -27.03 -5.95 5.66
C ASP A 3 -26.24 -6.72 4.60
N THR A 4 -26.56 -6.45 3.33
CA THR A 4 -25.69 -6.84 2.24
C THR A 4 -24.42 -6.03 2.43
N LEU A 5 -23.37 -6.65 2.98
CA LEU A 5 -22.02 -6.10 2.93
C LEU A 5 -21.70 -5.91 1.45
N GLU A 6 -21.88 -4.68 0.97
CA GLU A 6 -21.38 -4.26 -0.32
C GLU A 6 -19.87 -4.49 -0.25
N VAL A 7 -19.39 -5.55 -0.88
CA VAL A 7 -17.95 -5.77 -1.02
C VAL A 7 -17.48 -4.66 -1.92
N ASP A 8 -16.92 -3.61 -1.31
CA ASP A 8 -16.30 -2.52 -2.02
C ASP A 8 -15.12 -3.09 -2.83
N ASN A 9 -15.41 -3.40 -4.09
CA ASN A 9 -14.47 -3.96 -5.06
C ASN A 9 -13.59 -2.88 -5.67
N THR A 10 -13.56 -1.68 -5.08
CA THR A 10 -12.66 -0.62 -5.52
C THR A 10 -11.21 -1.07 -5.36
N MET A 11 -10.48 -1.01 -6.47
CA MET A 11 -9.04 -1.26 -6.52
C MET A 11 -8.30 0.07 -6.58
N TYR A 12 -7.30 0.22 -5.72
CA TYR A 12 -6.43 1.38 -5.63
C TYR A 12 -5.05 1.01 -6.18
N THR A 13 -4.60 1.73 -7.21
CA THR A 13 -3.27 1.53 -7.80
C THR A 13 -2.29 2.53 -7.21
N PHE A 14 -1.18 2.03 -6.67
CA PHE A 14 -0.08 2.84 -6.15
C PHE A 14 1.17 2.65 -7.01
N ARG A 15 1.79 3.74 -7.43
CA ARG A 15 3.01 3.75 -8.25
C ARG A 15 4.18 4.32 -7.47
N PHE A 16 5.23 3.54 -7.32
CA PHE A 16 6.47 3.96 -6.68
C PHE A 16 7.29 4.75 -7.70
N THR A 17 7.52 6.04 -7.45
CA THR A 17 8.10 6.92 -8.48
C THR A 17 9.55 6.59 -8.80
N ASP A 18 10.29 6.03 -7.84
CA ASP A 18 11.71 5.71 -8.00
C ASP A 18 11.96 4.44 -8.81
N SER A 19 11.17 3.39 -8.57
CA SER A 19 11.30 2.11 -9.29
C SER A 19 10.34 1.97 -10.47
N ASN A 20 9.40 2.90 -10.61
CA ASN A 20 8.30 2.88 -11.57
C ASN A 20 7.39 1.63 -11.48
N GLN A 21 7.50 0.88 -10.38
CA GLN A 21 6.69 -0.30 -10.09
C GLN A 21 5.33 0.11 -9.54
N CYS A 22 4.32 -0.72 -9.77
CA CYS A 22 2.97 -0.49 -9.28
C CYS A 22 2.48 -1.67 -8.45
N THR A 23 1.59 -1.39 -7.51
CA THR A 23 0.85 -2.38 -6.74
C THR A 23 -0.63 -1.98 -6.70
N CYS A 24 -1.51 -2.96 -6.63
CA CYS A 24 -2.94 -2.75 -6.55
C CYS A 24 -3.47 -3.34 -5.24
N LEU A 25 -4.20 -2.54 -4.47
CA LEU A 25 -4.83 -2.95 -3.22
C LEU A 25 -6.35 -2.82 -3.31
N ASN A 26 -7.07 -3.77 -2.74
CA ASN A 26 -8.49 -3.57 -2.44
C ASN A 26 -8.65 -2.78 -1.12
N LYS A 27 -9.88 -2.38 -0.79
CA LYS A 27 -10.17 -1.60 0.43
C LYS A 27 -9.71 -2.29 1.72
N GLN A 28 -9.90 -3.60 1.84
CA GLN A 28 -9.51 -4.35 3.03
C GLN A 28 -7.98 -4.36 3.23
N GLN A 29 -7.22 -4.59 2.15
CA GLN A 29 -5.75 -4.55 2.19
C GLN A 29 -5.23 -3.14 2.47
N LEU A 30 -5.88 -2.13 1.90
CA LEU A 30 -5.55 -0.73 2.11
C LEU A 30 -5.69 -0.36 3.60
N ASP A 31 -6.77 -0.79 4.25
CA ASP A 31 -7.05 -0.51 5.66
C ASP A 31 -6.03 -1.12 6.64
N CYS A 32 -5.27 -2.12 6.20
CA CYS A 32 -4.14 -2.65 6.97
C CYS A 32 -2.88 -1.77 6.90
N ILE A 33 -2.87 -0.73 6.04
CA ILE A 33 -1.72 0.17 5.83
C ILE A 33 -2.18 1.61 6.09
N PRO A 34 -2.20 2.06 7.37
CA PRO A 34 -2.83 3.33 7.77
C PRO A 34 -2.38 4.55 6.97
N TYR A 35 -1.09 4.62 6.61
CA TYR A 35 -0.57 5.72 5.80
C TYR A 35 -1.24 5.79 4.42
N LEU A 36 -1.41 4.66 3.73
CA LEU A 36 -2.07 4.62 2.42
C LEU A 36 -3.57 4.88 2.53
N SER A 37 -4.24 4.38 3.58
CA SER A 37 -5.64 4.73 3.84
C SER A 37 -5.83 6.24 4.02
N VAL A 38 -4.93 6.90 4.74
CA VAL A 38 -4.95 8.36 4.89
C VAL A 38 -4.75 9.04 3.54
N LEU A 39 -3.77 8.63 2.74
CA LEU A 39 -3.53 9.17 1.40
C LEU A 39 -4.79 9.11 0.52
N VAL A 40 -5.45 7.95 0.47
CA VAL A 40 -6.68 7.74 -0.32
C VAL A 40 -7.85 8.55 0.21
N SER A 41 -8.02 8.65 1.53
CA SER A 41 -9.11 9.45 2.13
C SER A 41 -8.98 10.96 1.86
N HIS A 42 -7.76 11.42 1.57
CA HIS A 42 -7.48 12.81 1.22
C HIS A 42 -7.38 13.01 -0.30
N LYS A 43 -7.99 12.14 -1.12
CA LYS A 43 -7.94 12.21 -2.60
C LYS A 43 -8.35 13.58 -3.16
N ASP A 44 -9.32 14.25 -2.52
CA ASP A 44 -9.86 15.54 -2.96
C ASP A 44 -9.02 16.73 -2.44
N ASN A 45 -8.02 16.47 -1.60
CA ASN A 45 -7.07 17.47 -1.12
C ASN A 45 -5.83 17.49 -2.01
N PHE A 46 -5.15 18.64 -2.04
CA PHE A 46 -3.84 18.84 -2.68
C PHE A 46 -2.72 17.88 -2.22
N LEU A 47 -2.98 17.08 -1.18
CA LEU A 47 -2.08 16.05 -0.67
C LEU A 47 -2.19 14.72 -1.45
N SER A 48 -3.21 14.57 -2.30
CA SER A 48 -3.32 13.40 -3.17
C SER A 48 -2.40 13.57 -4.37
N ASN A 49 -1.39 12.71 -4.44
CA ASN A 49 -0.46 12.67 -5.55
C ASN A 49 -0.98 11.72 -6.63
N GLN A 50 -2.19 11.91 -7.15
CA GLN A 50 -2.66 11.08 -8.27
C GLN A 50 -2.12 11.62 -9.60
N ASN A 51 -1.70 10.71 -10.49
CA ASN A 51 -1.38 11.07 -11.87
C ASN A 51 -2.65 11.10 -12.75
N GLU A 52 -2.48 11.41 -14.04
CA GLU A 52 -3.56 11.49 -15.02
C GLU A 52 -4.33 10.17 -15.24
N THR A 53 -3.74 9.03 -14.87
CA THR A 53 -4.39 7.71 -14.95
C THR A 53 -5.07 7.30 -13.64
N GLY A 54 -5.01 8.13 -12.60
CA GLY A 54 -5.60 7.87 -11.28
C GLY A 54 -4.73 7.03 -10.34
N GLU A 55 -3.46 6.77 -10.69
CA GLU A 55 -2.52 6.06 -9.83
C GLU A 55 -2.00 7.00 -8.73
N TYR A 56 -2.00 6.54 -7.48
CA TYR A 56 -1.40 7.26 -6.36
C TYR A 56 0.12 7.14 -6.42
N LEU A 57 0.81 8.27 -6.60
CA LEU A 57 2.26 8.35 -6.66
C LEU A 57 2.87 8.32 -5.25
N LEU A 58 3.72 7.33 -5.03
CA LEU A 58 4.52 7.15 -3.81
C LEU A 58 5.95 7.59 -4.10
N HIS A 59 6.30 8.76 -3.56
CA HIS A 59 7.63 9.34 -3.67
C HIS A 59 8.58 8.80 -2.58
N PRO A 60 9.89 9.00 -2.67
CA PRO A 60 10.82 8.67 -1.59
C PRO A 60 10.37 9.24 -0.24
N PRO A 61 10.56 8.48 0.86
CA PRO A 61 11.35 7.25 0.96
C PRO A 61 10.55 5.94 0.79
N PHE A 62 9.42 5.94 0.06
CA PHE A 62 8.67 4.71 -0.20
C PHE A 62 9.41 3.79 -1.16
N HIS A 63 9.97 2.68 -0.65
CA HIS A 63 10.64 1.65 -1.45
C HIS A 63 9.69 0.48 -1.73
N TYR A 64 9.58 0.07 -3.01
CA TYR A 64 8.68 -1.00 -3.43
C TYR A 64 8.98 -2.34 -2.76
N THR A 65 10.25 -2.71 -2.63
CA THR A 65 10.67 -3.96 -1.99
C THR A 65 10.21 -4.05 -0.54
N TRP A 66 10.33 -2.94 0.21
CA TRP A 66 9.86 -2.89 1.60
C TRP A 66 8.35 -2.99 1.69
N PHE A 67 7.68 -2.30 0.79
CA PHE A 67 6.23 -2.32 0.73
C PHE A 67 5.69 -3.74 0.48
N ILE A 68 6.26 -4.47 -0.47
CA ILE A 68 5.85 -5.84 -0.78
C ILE A 68 6.13 -6.77 0.41
N ALA A 69 7.27 -6.64 1.08
CA ALA A 69 7.56 -7.43 2.28
C ALA A 69 6.51 -7.20 3.38
N VAL A 70 6.17 -5.93 3.64
CA VAL A 70 5.11 -5.56 4.60
C VAL A 70 3.77 -6.15 4.18
N GLN A 71 3.38 -5.97 2.93
CA GLN A 71 2.11 -6.50 2.42
C GLN A 71 2.04 -8.03 2.52
N HIS A 72 3.13 -8.74 2.22
CA HIS A 72 3.20 -10.19 2.32
C HIS A 72 3.11 -10.66 3.77
N SER A 73 3.78 -9.98 4.70
CA SER A 73 3.71 -10.32 6.14
C SER A 73 2.31 -10.17 6.74
N ILE A 74 1.58 -9.13 6.33
CA ILE A 74 0.18 -8.90 6.72
C ILE A 74 -0.72 -9.99 6.13
N SER A 75 -0.51 -10.33 4.85
CA SER A 75 -1.37 -11.28 4.13
C SER A 75 -1.13 -12.74 4.51
N SER A 76 0.06 -13.08 4.99
CA SER A 76 0.46 -14.44 5.37
C SER A 76 0.21 -14.76 6.84
N GLU A 77 -0.24 -13.78 7.65
CA GLU A 77 -0.32 -13.86 9.13
C GLU A 77 1.02 -14.27 9.79
N GLN A 78 2.13 -14.12 9.06
CA GLN A 78 3.47 -14.49 9.51
C GLN A 78 4.34 -13.24 9.55
N PRO A 79 4.34 -12.49 10.67
CA PRO A 79 5.10 -11.24 10.76
C PRO A 79 6.61 -11.44 10.58
N TYR A 80 7.11 -12.67 10.76
CA TYR A 80 8.53 -12.99 10.65
C TYR A 80 9.06 -12.99 9.20
N THR A 81 8.20 -13.05 8.18
CA THR A 81 8.60 -12.97 6.76
C THR A 81 9.23 -11.61 6.42
N LEU A 82 8.89 -10.56 7.18
CA LEU A 82 9.54 -9.25 7.09
C LEU A 82 11.07 -9.34 7.24
N PHE A 83 11.54 -10.09 8.22
CA PHE A 83 12.97 -10.18 8.55
C PHE A 83 13.76 -11.01 7.53
N THR A 84 13.08 -11.79 6.70
CA THR A 84 13.70 -12.59 5.63
C THR A 84 13.64 -11.91 4.27
N GLU A 85 12.66 -11.04 4.04
CA GLU A 85 12.44 -10.38 2.74
C GLU A 85 13.08 -8.99 2.67
N LEU A 86 13.30 -8.34 3.80
CA LEU A 86 14.04 -7.08 3.86
C LEU A 86 15.55 -7.31 3.82
N PRO A 87 16.33 -6.54 3.02
CA PRO A 87 17.78 -6.62 3.00
C PRO A 87 18.40 -6.42 4.39
N GLU A 88 19.39 -7.24 4.76
CA GLU A 88 20.03 -7.21 6.10
C GLU A 88 20.60 -5.84 6.51
N HIS A 89 20.99 -5.01 5.53
CA HIS A 89 21.55 -3.66 5.76
C HIS A 89 20.50 -2.62 6.16
N GLU A 90 19.21 -2.98 6.16
CA GLU A 90 18.09 -2.11 6.51
C GLU A 90 17.37 -2.57 7.79
N ASN A 91 17.82 -3.69 8.39
CA ASN A 91 17.46 -4.06 9.77
C ASN A 91 18.18 -3.10 10.73
N ILE A 92 17.53 -1.98 11.03
CA ILE A 92 18.02 -1.04 12.05
C ILE A 92 17.84 -1.73 13.41
N TYR A 93 18.96 -2.16 14.01
CA TYR A 93 19.04 -2.66 15.38
C TYR A 93 18.74 -1.56 16.41
#